data_AF-A0A5N6BNF1-F1
#
_entry.id   AF-A0A5N6BNF1-F1
#
_cell.length_a   1.000
_cell.length_b   1.000
_cell.length_c   1.000
_cell.angle_alpha   90.00
_cell.angle_beta   90.00
_cell.angle_gamma   90.00
#
_symmetry.space_group_name_H-M   'P 1'
#
loop_
_entity.id
_entity.type
_entity.pdbx_description
1 polymer ?
#
loop_
_entity_poly.entity_id
_entity_poly.type
_entity_poly.pdbx_seq_one_letter_code
_entity_poly.pdbx_strand_id
1 'polypeptide(L)'
;MNAMAADLRRAADRLTSFATDFEGLFRANGVSTTPLAQIAAIADWGRSQAPTLSERAELIKALNGTGDHTFARLPDALDSFAAGHGLGLMYGTDILTNPATSVETKGELAHQHIKEIAALAKDPAAAAAFFATLPARVRNALPNLLMNTGSPTAKQDLSAFSAALGAALRAPGVPAMEKVKAELVSKPANRSVAWNRLALLAGAKAPTDVRVAAARALALDDFVKNPRQDRTGAGLDETRTYGYSPDTVALALEVLVGDGKAARTAFAQMGGDGVKLTQVEKMKRFLDYAKSHGTGDQVADALGRVMESGSEATTEKPGKHSAEAAAFALDAILAAGSFGKDLPNSARDSMASIATSYIHELASGARFDKAAYRTSGRPRPDEWLPIPGVTPAFYLSPGDTYRFLQTFAGEERLTDDFDKTAALFRYDILTNAARLEANGKSGHLERASQMFGDLGGLEFKAALEVRGEKDATDSLIRDLTKNTMGLGIDQIPIAGTLIETGWTLTKTYGVSKLLDNWAAGFETRVQALTEARANTTLRQKYDMAYLLYDAGYPASKPPAELISTKTGRLKTFDEFMIEAKQEAIHTGKSWESVLRTKLTPYERWMDSNEALDKQIERSSRAQTSELAKELIRTWG
;
A
#
# COMPACT_ATOMS: atom_id res chain seq x y z
N MET A 1 2.58 47.29 -22.68
CA MET A 1 3.37 46.50 -23.65
C MET A 1 2.75 46.46 -25.04
N ASN A 2 1.47 46.13 -25.24
CA ASN A 2 0.86 46.18 -26.59
C ASN A 2 0.95 47.58 -27.25
N ALA A 3 0.71 48.65 -26.49
CA ALA A 3 0.95 50.02 -26.97
C ALA A 3 2.42 50.24 -27.38
N MET A 4 3.38 49.74 -26.59
CA MET A 4 4.81 49.82 -26.87
C MET A 4 5.21 49.00 -28.11
N ALA A 5 4.61 47.82 -28.33
CA ALA A 5 4.83 47.03 -29.54
C ALA A 5 4.29 47.74 -30.80
N ALA A 6 3.10 48.35 -30.69
CA ALA A 6 2.53 49.17 -31.76
C ALA A 6 3.36 50.44 -32.03
N ASP A 7 3.88 51.08 -30.98
CA ASP A 7 4.77 52.24 -31.11
C ASP A 7 6.10 51.87 -31.75
N LEU A 8 6.71 50.75 -31.35
CA LEU A 8 7.94 50.25 -31.94
C LEU A 8 7.76 49.91 -33.43
N ARG A 9 6.64 49.28 -33.79
CA ARG A 9 6.29 49.00 -35.20
C ARG A 9 6.13 50.29 -35.99
N ARG A 10 5.35 51.25 -35.47
CA ARG A 10 5.16 52.56 -36.13
C ARG A 10 6.46 53.35 -36.27
N ALA A 11 7.35 53.29 -35.27
CA ALA A 11 8.66 53.92 -35.32
C ALA A 11 9.57 53.26 -36.36
N ALA A 12 9.58 51.92 -36.43
CA ALA A 12 10.31 51.18 -37.44
C ALA A 12 9.82 51.47 -38.86
N ASP A 13 8.50 51.54 -39.07
CA ASP A 13 7.91 51.90 -40.36
C ASP A 13 8.33 53.33 -40.78
N ARG A 14 8.31 54.29 -39.84
CA ARG A 14 8.79 55.67 -40.08
C ARG A 14 10.27 55.73 -40.45
N LEU A 15 11.12 55.00 -39.74
CA LEU A 15 12.56 54.93 -40.03
C LEU A 15 12.84 54.30 -41.40
N THR A 16 12.02 53.32 -41.79
CA THR A 16 12.10 52.67 -43.12
C THR A 16 11.73 53.64 -44.24
N SER A 17 10.63 54.38 -44.06
CA SER A 17 10.24 55.44 -45.01
C SER A 17 11.31 56.51 -45.10
N PHE A 18 11.83 56.99 -43.96
CA PHE A 18 12.91 57.97 -43.93
C PHE A 18 14.17 57.46 -44.66
N ALA A 19 14.61 56.23 -44.41
CA ALA A 19 15.78 55.68 -45.09
C ALA A 19 15.58 55.60 -46.61
N THR A 20 14.41 55.13 -47.06
CA THR A 20 14.06 55.00 -48.48
C THR A 20 14.00 56.36 -49.19
N ASP A 21 13.35 57.35 -48.57
CA ASP A 21 13.15 58.68 -49.17
C ASP A 21 14.48 59.43 -49.37
N PHE A 22 15.41 59.29 -48.42
CA PHE A 22 16.72 59.95 -48.48
C PHE A 22 17.78 59.15 -49.25
N GLU A 23 17.61 57.85 -49.44
CA GLU A 23 18.55 57.02 -50.20
C GLU A 23 18.63 57.45 -51.68
N GLY A 24 17.49 57.77 -52.28
CA GLY A 24 17.42 58.31 -53.64
C GLY A 24 18.14 59.66 -53.76
N LEU A 25 17.96 60.54 -52.78
CA LEU A 25 18.60 61.86 -52.73
C LEU A 25 20.12 61.75 -52.50
N PHE A 26 20.57 60.85 -51.63
CA PHE A 26 21.99 60.67 -51.33
C PHE A 26 22.73 60.08 -52.53
N ARG A 27 22.15 59.08 -53.20
CA ARG A 27 22.68 58.53 -54.45
C ARG A 27 22.75 59.58 -55.56
N ALA A 28 21.71 60.39 -55.72
CA ALA A 28 21.66 61.44 -56.74
C ALA A 28 22.72 62.54 -56.53
N ASN A 29 23.20 62.74 -55.29
CA ASN A 29 24.20 63.75 -54.94
C ASN A 29 25.59 63.17 -54.64
N GLY A 30 25.83 61.89 -54.93
CA GLY A 30 27.14 61.24 -54.71
C GLY A 30 27.54 61.09 -53.24
N VAL A 31 26.57 61.17 -52.31
CA VAL A 31 26.78 61.04 -50.87
C VAL A 31 26.62 59.58 -50.44
N SER A 32 27.47 59.11 -49.53
CA SER A 32 27.42 57.73 -49.03
C SER A 32 26.10 57.40 -48.34
N THR A 33 25.48 56.27 -48.73
CA THR A 33 24.25 55.74 -48.12
C THR A 33 24.51 54.83 -46.91
N THR A 34 25.76 54.63 -46.50
CA THR A 34 26.12 53.77 -45.37
C THR A 34 25.37 54.11 -44.06
N PRO A 35 25.19 55.40 -43.68
CA PRO A 35 24.39 55.74 -42.49
C PRO A 35 22.91 55.39 -42.63
N LEU A 36 22.34 55.50 -43.83
CA LEU A 36 20.94 55.12 -44.10
C LEU A 36 20.74 53.60 -43.99
N ALA A 37 21.74 52.81 -44.39
CA ALA A 37 21.73 51.36 -44.20
C ALA A 37 21.72 50.97 -42.70
N GLN A 38 22.40 51.74 -41.84
CA GLN A 38 22.34 51.52 -40.39
C GLN A 38 20.95 51.86 -39.80
N ILE A 39 20.31 52.92 -40.32
CA ILE A 39 18.93 53.29 -39.93
C ILE A 39 17.93 52.20 -40.38
N ALA A 40 18.08 51.68 -41.60
CA ALA A 40 17.29 50.58 -42.10
C ALA A 40 17.47 49.31 -41.24
N ALA A 41 18.71 48.98 -40.82
CA ALA A 41 18.97 47.86 -39.93
C ALA A 41 18.30 48.02 -38.55
N ILE A 42 18.28 49.22 -37.98
CA ILE A 42 17.55 49.51 -36.72
C ILE A 42 16.03 49.36 -36.92
N ALA A 43 15.51 49.81 -38.07
CA ALA A 43 14.10 49.64 -38.42
C ALA A 43 13.73 48.16 -38.59
N ASP A 44 14.57 47.37 -39.26
CA ASP A 44 14.36 45.92 -39.42
C ASP A 44 14.42 45.20 -38.08
N TRP A 45 15.35 45.57 -37.19
CA TRP A 45 15.37 45.08 -35.81
C TRP A 45 14.06 45.41 -35.09
N GLY A 46 13.59 46.66 -35.14
CA GLY A 46 12.32 47.06 -34.52
C GLY A 46 11.11 46.28 -35.05
N ARG A 47 11.05 46.05 -36.37
CA ARG A 47 10.04 45.20 -37.02
C ARG A 47 10.13 43.74 -36.56
N SER A 48 11.34 43.22 -36.31
CA SER A 48 11.54 41.86 -35.78
C SER A 48 11.11 41.71 -34.32
N GLN A 49 11.29 42.74 -33.49
CA GLN A 49 11.01 42.67 -32.05
C GLN A 49 9.55 42.98 -31.69
N ALA A 50 8.85 43.78 -32.49
CA ALA A 50 7.48 44.17 -32.21
C ALA A 50 6.50 42.96 -32.07
N PRO A 51 6.55 41.93 -32.94
CA PRO A 51 5.77 40.70 -32.76
C PRO A 51 6.09 40.01 -31.43
N THR A 52 7.37 39.84 -31.10
CA THR A 52 7.80 39.22 -29.84
C THR A 52 7.31 39.98 -28.61
N LEU A 53 7.31 41.31 -28.65
CA LEU A 53 6.76 42.15 -27.56
C LEU A 53 5.24 42.00 -27.42
N SER A 54 4.52 41.86 -28.54
CA SER A 54 3.08 41.62 -28.53
C SER A 54 2.76 40.22 -27.99
N GLU A 55 3.50 39.20 -28.42
CA GLU A 55 3.38 37.83 -27.93
C GLU A 55 3.63 37.74 -26.42
N ARG A 56 4.69 38.38 -25.93
CA ARG A 56 4.98 38.46 -24.49
C ARG A 56 3.88 39.17 -23.71
N ALA A 57 3.29 40.23 -24.27
CA ALA A 57 2.20 40.94 -23.62
C ALA A 57 0.93 40.07 -23.50
N GLU A 58 0.59 39.32 -24.55
CA GLU A 58 -0.54 38.38 -24.51
C GLU A 58 -0.25 37.20 -23.57
N LEU A 59 0.98 36.69 -23.54
CA LEU A 59 1.40 35.64 -22.60
C LEU A 59 1.25 36.12 -21.14
N ILE A 60 1.70 37.34 -20.86
CA ILE A 60 1.58 37.98 -19.54
C ILE A 60 0.12 38.21 -19.16
N LYS A 61 -0.75 38.54 -20.12
CA LYS A 61 -2.20 38.64 -19.89
C LYS A 61 -2.82 37.27 -19.58
N ALA A 62 -2.45 36.23 -20.33
CA ALA A 62 -2.90 34.87 -20.09
C ALA A 62 -2.47 34.35 -18.71
N LEU A 63 -1.24 34.67 -18.28
CA LEU A 63 -0.66 34.32 -16.99
C LEU A 63 -1.41 34.89 -15.78
N ASN A 64 -1.79 36.17 -15.86
CA ASN A 64 -2.40 36.87 -14.75
C ASN A 64 -3.93 36.66 -14.65
N GLY A 65 -4.58 36.10 -15.68
CA GLY A 65 -6.03 35.91 -15.72
C GLY A 65 -6.80 37.22 -15.78
N THR A 66 -8.10 37.21 -15.42
CA THR A 66 -9.03 38.34 -15.63
C THR A 66 -9.11 39.35 -14.46
N GLY A 67 -8.13 39.38 -13.56
CA GLY A 67 -8.08 40.30 -12.41
C GLY A 67 -7.64 41.73 -12.76
N ASP A 68 -7.73 42.65 -11.79
CA ASP A 68 -7.23 44.02 -11.90
C ASP A 68 -5.71 44.02 -11.67
N HIS A 69 -4.95 44.19 -12.75
CA HIS A 69 -3.49 43.96 -12.77
C HIS A 69 -2.74 45.25 -13.03
N THR A 70 -2.64 46.09 -12.00
CA THR A 70 -1.79 47.30 -12.03
C THR A 70 -0.30 46.94 -12.16
N PHE A 71 0.08 45.71 -11.81
CA PHE A 71 1.42 45.15 -12.02
C PHE A 71 1.34 43.69 -12.49
N ALA A 72 1.78 43.42 -13.71
CA ALA A 72 1.81 42.07 -14.27
C ALA A 72 3.11 41.36 -13.85
N ARG A 73 3.02 40.16 -13.26
CA ARG A 73 4.21 39.36 -12.91
C ARG A 73 4.73 38.62 -14.13
N LEU A 74 6.02 38.77 -14.43
CA LEU A 74 6.73 37.88 -15.35
C LEU A 74 7.11 36.59 -14.59
N PRO A 75 6.91 35.40 -15.18
CA PRO A 75 7.46 34.17 -14.63
C PRO A 75 8.98 34.20 -14.74
N ASP A 76 9.67 33.62 -13.76
CA ASP A 76 11.12 33.48 -13.79
C ASP A 76 11.62 32.57 -14.94
N ALA A 77 10.73 31.75 -15.52
CA ALA A 77 10.99 30.81 -16.62
C ALA A 77 10.06 31.06 -17.83
N LEU A 78 10.23 32.20 -18.51
CA LEU A 78 9.37 32.64 -19.61
C LEU A 78 9.34 31.66 -20.80
N ASP A 79 10.49 31.08 -21.17
CA ASP A 79 10.59 30.18 -22.32
C ASP A 79 9.87 28.84 -22.07
N SER A 80 10.02 28.27 -20.88
CA SER A 80 9.25 27.11 -20.40
C SER A 80 7.75 27.37 -20.47
N PHE A 81 7.32 28.54 -19.99
CA PHE A 81 5.91 28.91 -20.01
C PHE A 81 5.38 29.06 -21.44
N ALA A 82 6.15 29.70 -22.34
CA ALA A 82 5.79 29.85 -23.75
C ALA A 82 5.64 28.50 -24.46
N ALA A 83 6.56 27.56 -24.21
CA ALA A 83 6.49 26.20 -24.75
C ALA A 83 5.21 25.47 -24.29
N GLY A 84 4.92 25.50 -22.99
CA GLY A 84 3.71 24.90 -22.44
C GLY A 84 2.41 25.54 -22.96
N HIS A 85 2.37 26.87 -23.06
CA HIS A 85 1.24 27.61 -23.62
C HIS A 85 1.01 27.25 -25.10
N GLY A 86 2.07 27.21 -25.92
CA GLY A 86 2.00 26.81 -27.32
C GLY A 86 1.42 25.41 -27.51
N LEU A 87 1.90 24.44 -26.71
CA LEU A 87 1.34 23.08 -26.68
C LEU A 87 -0.13 23.08 -26.25
N GLY A 88 -0.49 23.90 -25.26
CA GLY A 88 -1.87 24.01 -24.77
C GLY A 88 -2.82 24.51 -25.85
N LEU A 89 -2.41 25.49 -26.66
CA LEU A 89 -3.17 25.94 -27.82
C LEU A 89 -3.29 24.82 -28.87
N MET A 90 -2.17 24.20 -29.24
CA MET A 90 -2.14 23.13 -30.25
C MET A 90 -3.11 21.99 -29.91
N TYR A 91 -3.10 21.48 -28.67
CA TYR A 91 -4.05 20.45 -28.24
C TYR A 91 -5.47 20.98 -28.07
N GLY A 92 -5.63 22.22 -27.60
CA GLY A 92 -6.92 22.81 -27.24
C GLY A 92 -7.75 23.37 -28.40
N THR A 93 -7.12 23.70 -29.53
CA THR A 93 -7.79 24.24 -30.73
C THR A 93 -7.66 23.32 -31.94
N ASP A 94 -6.51 22.65 -32.10
CA ASP A 94 -6.18 21.98 -33.36
C ASP A 94 -6.27 20.46 -33.24
N ILE A 95 -5.43 19.81 -32.44
CA ILE A 95 -5.34 18.34 -32.41
C ILE A 95 -6.65 17.71 -31.93
N LEU A 96 -7.15 18.07 -30.74
CA LEU A 96 -8.29 17.35 -30.16
C LEU A 96 -9.66 17.93 -30.57
N THR A 97 -9.70 19.19 -31.01
CA THR A 97 -10.97 19.90 -31.22
C THR A 97 -11.27 20.29 -32.66
N ASN A 98 -10.32 20.15 -33.61
CA ASN A 98 -10.58 20.52 -34.99
C ASN A 98 -11.63 19.57 -35.62
N PRO A 99 -12.78 20.08 -36.08
CA PRO A 99 -13.82 19.24 -36.70
C PRO A 99 -13.43 18.74 -38.10
N ALA A 100 -12.46 19.38 -38.77
CA ALA A 100 -12.01 19.00 -40.11
C ALA A 100 -10.99 17.86 -40.11
N THR A 101 -10.42 17.51 -38.95
CA THR A 101 -9.47 16.40 -38.80
C THR A 101 -10.21 15.10 -38.51
N SER A 102 -9.91 14.03 -39.25
CA SER A 102 -10.49 12.70 -38.99
C SER A 102 -10.06 12.17 -37.63
N VAL A 103 -10.85 11.25 -37.06
CA VAL A 103 -10.64 10.70 -35.72
C VAL A 103 -9.29 10.01 -35.60
N GLU A 104 -8.90 9.24 -36.63
CA GLU A 104 -7.65 8.50 -36.70
C GLU A 104 -6.45 9.46 -36.71
N THR A 105 -6.51 10.51 -37.53
CA THR A 105 -5.44 11.52 -37.62
C THR A 105 -5.31 12.30 -36.31
N LYS A 106 -6.38 12.52 -35.54
CA LYS A 106 -6.27 13.10 -34.20
C LYS A 106 -5.48 12.21 -33.25
N GLY A 107 -5.69 10.89 -33.32
CA GLY A 107 -4.93 9.92 -32.54
C GLY A 107 -3.44 9.92 -32.88
N GLU A 108 -3.13 9.89 -34.18
CA GLU A 108 -1.75 9.96 -34.68
C GLU A 108 -1.05 11.25 -34.25
N LEU A 109 -1.70 12.41 -34.43
CA LEU A 109 -1.15 13.71 -34.03
C LEU A 109 -0.98 13.82 -32.51
N ALA A 110 -1.95 13.35 -31.73
CA ALA A 110 -1.86 13.35 -30.27
C ALA A 110 -0.68 12.50 -29.79
N HIS A 111 -0.46 11.33 -30.39
CA HIS A 111 0.65 10.45 -30.06
C HIS A 111 2.00 10.98 -30.56
N GLN A 112 2.05 11.58 -31.76
CA GLN A 112 3.27 12.18 -32.32
C GLN A 112 3.88 13.22 -31.36
N HIS A 113 3.03 14.03 -30.73
CA HIS A 113 3.45 15.06 -29.77
C HIS A 113 3.48 14.58 -28.30
N ILE A 114 3.23 13.29 -28.01
CA ILE A 114 3.14 12.84 -26.62
C ILE A 114 4.47 12.93 -25.86
N LYS A 115 5.59 12.83 -26.58
CA LYS A 115 6.92 13.02 -25.98
C LYS A 115 7.10 14.44 -25.43
N GLU A 116 6.49 15.43 -26.07
CA GLU A 116 6.51 16.82 -25.63
C GLU A 116 5.65 16.99 -24.38
N ILE A 117 4.47 16.35 -24.33
CA ILE A 117 3.64 16.29 -23.12
C ILE A 117 4.36 15.58 -21.97
N ALA A 118 5.02 14.45 -22.24
CA ALA A 118 5.79 13.72 -21.23
C ALA A 118 6.96 14.55 -20.70
N ALA A 119 7.57 15.41 -21.53
CA ALA A 119 8.62 16.33 -21.11
C ALA A 119 8.10 17.39 -20.12
N LEU A 120 6.82 17.80 -20.22
CA LEU A 120 6.22 18.74 -19.26
C LEU A 120 6.24 18.23 -17.81
N ALA A 121 6.25 16.91 -17.60
CA ALA A 121 6.36 16.34 -16.26
C ALA A 121 7.68 16.72 -15.53
N LYS A 122 8.69 17.18 -16.28
CA LYS A 122 9.99 17.64 -15.76
C LYS A 122 10.06 19.16 -15.60
N ASP A 123 9.05 19.90 -16.08
CA ASP A 123 8.98 21.35 -16.04
C ASP A 123 7.61 21.81 -15.51
N PRO A 124 7.48 21.99 -14.18
CA PRO A 124 6.23 22.42 -13.56
C PRO A 124 5.64 23.71 -14.14
N ALA A 125 6.47 24.68 -14.52
CA ALA A 125 6.01 25.96 -15.05
C ALA A 125 5.42 25.79 -16.46
N ALA A 126 6.08 25.03 -17.34
CA ALA A 126 5.55 24.68 -18.64
C ALA A 126 4.26 23.85 -18.52
N ALA A 127 4.22 22.87 -17.61
CA ALA A 127 3.04 22.07 -17.38
C ALA A 127 1.84 22.91 -16.89
N ALA A 128 2.07 23.85 -15.96
CA ALA A 128 1.05 24.76 -15.49
C ALA A 128 0.53 25.67 -16.62
N ALA A 129 1.41 26.17 -17.49
CA ALA A 129 1.04 26.93 -18.68
C ALA A 129 0.13 26.11 -19.61
N PHE A 130 0.51 24.86 -19.87
CA PHE A 130 -0.23 23.95 -20.73
C PHE A 130 -1.66 23.75 -20.23
N PHE A 131 -1.84 23.34 -18.97
CA PHE A 131 -3.17 23.12 -18.40
C PHE A 131 -3.97 24.40 -18.22
N ALA A 132 -3.33 25.53 -17.89
CA ALA A 132 -4.01 26.82 -17.82
C ALA A 132 -4.61 27.24 -19.17
N THR A 133 -3.92 26.92 -20.27
CA THR A 133 -4.29 27.29 -21.64
C THR A 133 -5.38 26.38 -22.22
N LEU A 134 -5.42 25.10 -21.85
CA LEU A 134 -6.42 24.17 -22.34
C LEU A 134 -7.85 24.66 -22.01
N PRO A 135 -8.78 24.68 -23.00
CA PRO A 135 -10.17 25.01 -22.74
C PRO A 135 -10.80 24.03 -21.73
N ALA A 136 -11.67 24.54 -20.84
CA ALA A 136 -12.30 23.72 -19.81
C ALA A 136 -13.04 22.48 -20.37
N ARG A 137 -13.67 22.61 -21.55
CA ARG A 137 -14.31 21.49 -22.26
C ARG A 137 -13.33 20.37 -22.61
N VAL A 138 -12.10 20.72 -22.99
CA VAL A 138 -11.05 19.76 -23.35
C VAL A 138 -10.51 19.14 -22.08
N ARG A 139 -10.16 19.94 -21.07
CA ARG A 139 -9.66 19.44 -19.77
C ARG A 139 -10.60 18.44 -19.11
N ASN A 140 -11.90 18.76 -19.08
CA ASN A 140 -12.92 17.95 -18.43
C ASN A 140 -13.27 16.66 -19.17
N ALA A 141 -12.87 16.53 -20.44
CA ALA A 141 -13.16 15.39 -21.29
C ALA A 141 -11.90 14.73 -21.86
N LEU A 142 -10.70 15.10 -21.36
CA LEU A 142 -9.42 14.72 -21.98
C LEU A 142 -9.26 13.20 -22.11
N PRO A 143 -9.49 12.37 -21.07
CA PRO A 143 -9.49 10.91 -21.23
C PRO A 143 -10.48 10.43 -22.31
N ASN A 144 -11.71 10.94 -22.33
CA ASN A 144 -12.68 10.54 -23.35
C ASN A 144 -12.27 10.98 -24.76
N LEU A 145 -11.69 12.17 -24.92
CA LEU A 145 -11.19 12.66 -26.21
C LEU A 145 -10.06 11.78 -26.74
N LEU A 146 -9.12 11.39 -25.87
CA LEU A 146 -8.01 10.50 -26.24
C LEU A 146 -8.51 9.11 -26.62
N MET A 147 -9.44 8.54 -25.84
CA MET A 147 -10.04 7.25 -26.15
C MET A 147 -10.80 7.28 -27.48
N ASN A 148 -11.61 8.32 -27.70
CA ASN A 148 -12.43 8.46 -28.90
C ASN A 148 -11.61 8.60 -30.18
N THR A 149 -10.29 8.83 -30.11
CA THR A 149 -9.40 8.75 -31.28
C THR A 149 -9.25 7.32 -31.82
N GLY A 150 -9.61 6.30 -31.02
CA GLY A 150 -9.39 4.90 -31.36
C GLY A 150 -7.92 4.47 -31.33
N SER A 151 -6.99 5.33 -30.90
CA SER A 151 -5.57 5.02 -30.87
C SER A 151 -5.25 3.92 -29.85
N PRO A 152 -4.47 2.89 -30.21
CA PRO A 152 -4.00 1.88 -29.25
C PRO A 152 -3.06 2.46 -28.18
N THR A 153 -2.56 3.69 -28.36
CA THR A 153 -1.66 4.37 -27.42
C THR A 153 -2.38 5.18 -26.35
N ALA A 154 -3.72 5.28 -26.40
CA ALA A 154 -4.49 6.19 -25.53
C ALA A 154 -4.14 6.04 -24.04
N LYS A 155 -3.89 4.83 -23.55
CA LYS A 155 -3.46 4.58 -22.16
C LYS A 155 -2.10 5.21 -21.83
N GLN A 156 -1.13 5.08 -22.73
CA GLN A 156 0.20 5.67 -22.58
C GLN A 156 0.11 7.19 -22.66
N ASP A 157 -0.72 7.68 -23.57
CA ASP A 157 -0.93 9.11 -23.75
C ASP A 157 -1.58 9.74 -22.51
N LEU A 158 -2.64 9.11 -21.97
CA LEU A 158 -3.25 9.55 -20.72
C LEU A 158 -2.23 9.56 -19.56
N SER A 159 -1.36 8.57 -19.46
CA SER A 159 -0.31 8.55 -18.44
C SER A 159 0.64 9.74 -18.53
N ALA A 160 1.02 10.16 -19.75
CA ALA A 160 1.85 11.35 -19.96
C ALA A 160 1.12 12.63 -19.54
N PHE A 161 -0.17 12.77 -19.91
CA PHE A 161 -1.00 13.90 -19.45
C PHE A 161 -1.16 13.93 -17.92
N SER A 162 -1.39 12.78 -17.29
CA SER A 162 -1.50 12.69 -15.84
C SER A 162 -0.19 13.11 -15.16
N ALA A 163 0.97 12.63 -15.65
CA ALA A 163 2.26 13.01 -15.12
C ALA A 163 2.53 14.53 -15.26
N ALA A 164 2.20 15.11 -16.42
CA ALA A 164 2.26 16.55 -16.65
C ALA A 164 1.33 17.32 -15.69
N LEU A 165 0.10 16.84 -15.48
CA LEU A 165 -0.83 17.45 -14.51
C LEU A 165 -0.24 17.43 -13.10
N GLY A 166 0.40 16.33 -12.72
CA GLY A 166 1.14 16.22 -11.47
C GLY A 166 2.18 17.32 -11.28
N ALA A 167 2.98 17.57 -12.32
CA ALA A 167 3.96 18.65 -12.31
C ALA A 167 3.28 20.03 -12.22
N ALA A 168 2.24 20.27 -13.01
CA ALA A 168 1.46 21.51 -13.00
C ALA A 168 0.88 21.83 -11.61
N LEU A 169 0.34 20.83 -10.91
CA LEU A 169 -0.26 21.00 -9.58
C LEU A 169 0.77 21.30 -8.48
N ARG A 170 2.06 21.06 -8.73
CA ARG A 170 3.17 21.41 -7.82
C ARG A 170 3.85 22.72 -8.22
N ALA A 171 3.45 23.34 -9.34
CA ALA A 171 4.06 24.56 -9.83
C ALA A 171 3.70 25.74 -8.93
N PRO A 172 4.68 26.46 -8.36
CA PRO A 172 4.39 27.65 -7.58
C PRO A 172 4.02 28.83 -8.50
N GLY A 173 3.01 29.61 -8.10
CA GLY A 173 2.86 30.98 -8.57
C GLY A 173 2.32 31.20 -9.98
N VAL A 174 1.47 30.31 -10.52
CA VAL A 174 0.76 30.52 -11.80
C VAL A 174 -0.74 30.78 -11.53
N PRO A 175 -1.21 32.05 -11.49
CA PRO A 175 -2.60 32.38 -11.14
C PRO A 175 -3.65 31.71 -12.04
N ALA A 176 -3.38 31.60 -13.33
CA ALA A 176 -4.28 30.91 -14.25
C ALA A 176 -4.44 29.41 -13.91
N MET A 177 -3.38 28.77 -13.40
CA MET A 177 -3.42 27.38 -12.95
C MET A 177 -4.20 27.21 -11.64
N GLU A 178 -4.22 28.21 -10.75
CA GLU A 178 -5.06 28.17 -9.54
C GLU A 178 -6.55 28.05 -9.87
N LYS A 179 -7.01 28.74 -10.93
CA LYS A 179 -8.38 28.57 -11.43
C LYS A 179 -8.62 27.14 -11.92
N VAL A 180 -7.65 26.54 -12.63
CA VAL A 180 -7.74 25.14 -13.08
C VAL A 180 -7.80 24.18 -11.90
N LYS A 181 -6.94 24.39 -10.89
CA LYS A 181 -6.92 23.60 -9.65
C LYS A 181 -8.28 23.67 -8.95
N ALA A 182 -8.85 24.87 -8.81
CA ALA A 182 -10.16 25.08 -8.21
C ALA A 182 -11.28 24.37 -9.00
N GLU A 183 -11.26 24.46 -10.33
CA GLU A 183 -12.21 23.74 -11.19
C GLU A 183 -12.05 22.21 -11.11
N LEU A 184 -10.82 21.71 -11.03
CA LEU A 184 -10.53 20.28 -10.99
C LEU A 184 -11.08 19.60 -9.73
N VAL A 185 -11.06 20.32 -8.60
CA VAL A 185 -11.53 19.83 -7.30
C VAL A 185 -12.94 20.33 -6.94
N SER A 186 -13.64 21.00 -7.86
CA SER A 186 -15.01 21.43 -7.64
C SER A 186 -16.01 20.29 -7.91
N LYS A 187 -17.21 20.40 -7.32
CA LYS A 187 -18.34 19.52 -7.67
C LYS A 187 -18.52 19.51 -9.20
N PRO A 188 -18.55 18.33 -9.85
CA PRO A 188 -18.65 18.22 -11.29
C PRO A 188 -20.10 18.41 -11.76
N ALA A 189 -20.28 18.77 -13.03
CA ALA A 189 -21.60 18.92 -13.62
C ALA A 189 -22.36 17.58 -13.74
N ASN A 190 -21.63 16.50 -13.99
CA ASN A 190 -22.16 15.13 -14.07
C ASN A 190 -21.07 14.09 -13.74
N ARG A 191 -21.43 12.81 -13.64
CA ARG A 191 -20.51 11.73 -13.28
C ARG A 191 -19.43 11.45 -14.33
N SER A 192 -19.70 11.69 -15.62
CA SER A 192 -18.70 11.53 -16.67
C SER A 192 -17.57 12.54 -16.53
N VAL A 193 -17.89 13.80 -16.21
CA VAL A 193 -16.87 14.81 -15.89
C VAL A 193 -16.10 14.43 -14.62
N ALA A 194 -16.78 13.89 -13.61
CA ALA A 194 -16.14 13.39 -12.39
C ALA A 194 -15.11 12.30 -12.72
N TRP A 195 -15.52 11.31 -13.51
CA TRP A 195 -14.70 10.19 -13.93
C TRP A 195 -13.46 10.64 -14.71
N ASN A 196 -13.63 11.53 -15.70
CA ASN A 196 -12.51 12.04 -16.50
C ASN A 196 -11.47 12.77 -15.64
N ARG A 197 -11.91 13.59 -14.69
CA ARG A 197 -11.02 14.31 -13.76
C ARG A 197 -10.27 13.34 -12.84
N LEU A 198 -10.98 12.33 -12.31
CA LEU A 198 -10.39 11.30 -11.45
C LEU A 198 -9.39 10.41 -12.21
N ALA A 199 -9.69 10.02 -13.45
CA ALA A 199 -8.80 9.23 -14.30
C ALA A 199 -7.47 9.95 -14.57
N LEU A 200 -7.55 11.26 -14.84
CA LEU A 200 -6.35 12.10 -15.01
C LEU A 200 -5.57 12.24 -13.70
N LEU A 201 -6.26 12.39 -12.56
CA LEU A 201 -5.63 12.51 -11.25
C LEU A 201 -5.00 11.22 -10.73
N ALA A 202 -5.54 10.05 -11.07
CA ALA A 202 -5.05 8.75 -10.61
C ALA A 202 -3.57 8.53 -10.98
N GLY A 203 -3.15 8.98 -12.17
CA GLY A 203 -1.75 8.93 -12.61
C GLY A 203 -0.90 10.15 -12.22
N ALA A 204 -1.49 11.21 -11.65
CA ALA A 204 -0.82 12.50 -11.50
C ALA A 204 0.11 12.59 -10.29
N LYS A 205 -0.01 11.67 -9.33
CA LYS A 205 0.67 11.76 -8.02
C LYS A 205 0.46 13.13 -7.36
N ALA A 206 -0.73 13.71 -7.50
CA ALA A 206 -1.03 15.08 -7.09
C ALA A 206 -0.65 15.38 -5.61
N PRO A 207 -0.44 16.64 -5.22
CA PRO A 207 -0.29 17.02 -3.82
C PRO A 207 -1.43 16.49 -2.93
N THR A 208 -1.12 16.19 -1.67
CA THR A 208 -2.05 15.59 -0.71
C THR A 208 -3.37 16.38 -0.59
N ASP A 209 -3.31 17.71 -0.52
CA ASP A 209 -4.49 18.59 -0.44
C ASP A 209 -5.39 18.45 -1.67
N VAL A 210 -4.78 18.37 -2.87
CA VAL A 210 -5.51 18.19 -4.13
C VAL A 210 -6.15 16.81 -4.20
N ARG A 211 -5.44 15.74 -3.82
CA ARG A 211 -5.98 14.38 -3.79
C ARG A 211 -7.23 14.29 -2.91
N VAL A 212 -7.12 14.82 -1.68
CA VAL A 212 -8.22 14.84 -0.71
C VAL A 212 -9.40 15.63 -1.26
N ALA A 213 -9.16 16.86 -1.73
CA ALA A 213 -10.22 17.73 -2.23
C ALA A 213 -10.93 17.10 -3.45
N ALA A 214 -10.16 16.56 -4.40
CA ALA A 214 -10.71 15.91 -5.58
C ALA A 214 -11.51 14.65 -5.24
N ALA A 215 -10.94 13.70 -4.49
CA ALA A 215 -11.63 12.46 -4.14
C ALA A 215 -12.97 12.75 -3.43
N ARG A 216 -12.96 13.69 -2.48
CA ARG A 216 -14.16 14.12 -1.76
C ARG A 216 -15.19 14.78 -2.66
N ALA A 217 -14.82 15.82 -3.39
CA ALA A 217 -15.75 16.62 -4.18
C ALA A 217 -16.30 15.89 -5.41
N LEU A 218 -15.50 14.98 -6.01
CA LEU A 218 -15.86 14.28 -7.23
C LEU A 218 -16.65 12.99 -6.98
N ALA A 219 -16.51 12.33 -5.82
CA ALA A 219 -17.26 11.12 -5.51
C ALA A 219 -17.59 10.91 -4.03
N LEU A 220 -16.61 10.98 -3.12
CA LEU A 220 -16.75 10.39 -1.77
C LEU A 220 -17.77 11.13 -0.88
N ASP A 221 -17.86 12.46 -0.95
CA ASP A 221 -18.82 13.22 -0.12
C ASP A 221 -20.27 12.90 -0.49
N ASP A 222 -20.56 12.71 -1.78
CA ASP A 222 -21.89 12.33 -2.25
C ASP A 222 -22.16 10.83 -2.04
N PHE A 223 -21.15 9.97 -2.19
CA PHE A 223 -21.24 8.54 -1.87
C PHE A 223 -21.65 8.31 -0.43
N VAL A 224 -20.95 8.93 0.52
CA VAL A 224 -21.26 8.75 1.93
C VAL A 224 -22.66 9.24 2.27
N LYS A 225 -23.18 10.28 1.61
CA LYS A 225 -24.57 10.74 1.82
C LYS A 225 -25.59 9.77 1.22
N ASN A 226 -25.33 9.23 0.03
CA ASN A 226 -26.27 8.42 -0.74
C ASN A 226 -25.62 7.12 -1.26
N PRO A 227 -25.24 6.17 -0.39
CA PRO A 227 -24.39 5.04 -0.79
C PRO A 227 -25.06 4.04 -1.74
N ARG A 228 -26.40 4.05 -1.85
CA ARG A 228 -27.15 3.09 -2.70
C ARG A 228 -27.21 3.46 -4.18
N GLN A 229 -26.86 4.70 -4.54
CA GLN A 229 -26.91 5.15 -5.92
C GLN A 229 -25.79 4.51 -6.74
N ASP A 230 -26.10 4.14 -7.99
CA ASP A 230 -25.09 3.75 -8.97
C ASP A 230 -24.07 4.89 -9.18
N ARG A 231 -22.79 4.51 -9.13
CA ARG A 231 -21.63 5.40 -9.18
C ARG A 231 -20.86 5.30 -10.50
N THR A 232 -21.40 4.59 -11.47
CA THR A 232 -20.87 4.50 -12.83
C THR A 232 -20.77 5.89 -13.48
N GLY A 233 -19.56 6.25 -13.90
CA GLY A 233 -19.25 7.51 -14.60
C GLY A 233 -18.66 7.30 -16.00
N ALA A 234 -18.28 6.09 -16.36
CA ALA A 234 -17.73 5.73 -17.67
C ALA A 234 -18.29 4.41 -18.19
N GLY A 235 -18.13 4.16 -19.49
CA GLY A 235 -18.55 2.94 -20.16
C GLY A 235 -17.50 1.82 -20.14
N LEU A 236 -17.84 0.74 -20.84
CA LEU A 236 -16.96 -0.43 -21.00
C LEU A 236 -15.72 -0.12 -21.84
N ASP A 237 -15.82 0.80 -22.79
CA ASP A 237 -14.70 1.15 -23.68
C ASP A 237 -13.62 1.92 -22.94
N GLU A 238 -13.99 2.85 -22.04
CA GLU A 238 -13.05 3.54 -21.16
C GLU A 238 -12.33 2.55 -20.25
N THR A 239 -13.09 1.60 -19.67
CA THR A 239 -12.57 0.56 -18.79
C THR A 239 -11.55 -0.31 -19.52
N ARG A 240 -11.87 -0.77 -20.74
CA ARG A 240 -10.97 -1.59 -21.57
C ARG A 240 -9.71 -0.83 -21.99
N THR A 241 -9.87 0.44 -22.37
CA THR A 241 -8.78 1.27 -22.88
C THR A 241 -7.77 1.57 -21.78
N TYR A 242 -8.25 2.02 -20.62
CA TYR A 242 -7.37 2.52 -19.55
C TYR A 242 -7.05 1.48 -18.47
N GLY A 243 -7.91 0.49 -18.29
CA GLY A 243 -7.84 -0.44 -17.16
C GLY A 243 -8.29 0.19 -15.84
N TYR A 244 -9.01 1.31 -15.90
CA TYR A 244 -9.62 1.94 -14.72
C TYR A 244 -11.04 1.44 -14.50
N SER A 245 -11.50 1.45 -13.25
CA SER A 245 -12.90 1.18 -12.94
C SER A 245 -13.81 2.24 -13.59
N PRO A 246 -14.98 1.85 -14.14
CA PRO A 246 -15.98 2.82 -14.56
C PRO A 246 -16.68 3.49 -13.37
N ASP A 247 -16.47 3.00 -12.15
CA ASP A 247 -17.04 3.52 -10.92
C ASP A 247 -16.24 4.71 -10.37
N THR A 248 -16.91 5.85 -10.23
CA THR A 248 -16.29 7.09 -9.72
C THR A 248 -15.83 6.97 -8.27
N VAL A 249 -16.43 6.08 -7.46
CA VAL A 249 -16.00 5.84 -6.09
C VAL A 249 -14.70 5.05 -6.06
N ALA A 250 -14.60 3.96 -6.84
CA ALA A 250 -13.35 3.21 -6.96
C ALA A 250 -12.22 4.13 -7.43
N LEU A 251 -12.45 4.93 -8.48
CA LEU A 251 -11.44 5.83 -9.02
C LEU A 251 -11.07 6.98 -8.06
N ALA A 252 -12.01 7.46 -7.25
CA ALA A 252 -11.70 8.43 -6.19
C ALA A 252 -10.85 7.82 -5.08
N LEU A 253 -11.06 6.54 -4.74
CA LEU A 253 -10.17 5.81 -3.84
C LEU A 253 -8.78 5.64 -4.46
N GLU A 254 -8.68 5.31 -5.75
CA GLU A 254 -7.38 5.21 -6.45
C GLU A 254 -6.53 6.48 -6.36
N VAL A 255 -7.15 7.66 -6.45
CA VAL A 255 -6.45 8.94 -6.31
C VAL A 255 -5.75 9.08 -4.93
N LEU A 256 -6.29 8.44 -3.90
CA LEU A 256 -5.74 8.45 -2.53
C LEU A 256 -4.62 7.41 -2.32
N VAL A 257 -4.56 6.37 -3.16
CA VAL A 257 -3.57 5.29 -3.01
C VAL A 257 -2.14 5.83 -3.09
N GLY A 258 -1.26 5.30 -2.24
CA GLY A 258 0.14 5.70 -2.14
C GLY A 258 0.39 7.04 -1.41
N ASP A 259 -0.63 7.66 -0.82
CA ASP A 259 -0.51 8.79 0.09
C ASP A 259 -1.38 8.53 1.34
N GLY A 260 -0.77 7.94 2.38
CA GLY A 260 -1.49 7.59 3.60
C GLY A 260 -2.08 8.80 4.32
N LYS A 261 -1.44 9.98 4.24
CA LYS A 261 -1.99 11.22 4.79
C LYS A 261 -3.26 11.64 4.04
N ALA A 262 -3.27 11.51 2.70
CA ALA A 262 -4.46 11.78 1.90
C ALA A 262 -5.60 10.81 2.26
N ALA A 263 -5.31 9.51 2.36
CA ALA A 263 -6.28 8.50 2.76
C ALA A 263 -6.92 8.82 4.12
N ARG A 264 -6.10 9.03 5.16
CA ARG A 264 -6.56 9.39 6.51
C ARG A 264 -7.41 10.66 6.52
N THR A 265 -6.95 11.71 5.83
CA THR A 265 -7.65 13.00 5.79
C THR A 265 -8.99 12.90 5.05
N ALA A 266 -9.03 12.17 3.93
CA ALA A 266 -10.26 11.97 3.17
C ALA A 266 -11.32 11.25 4.00
N PHE A 267 -10.97 10.15 4.68
CA PHE A 267 -11.92 9.42 5.53
C PHE A 267 -12.39 10.23 6.75
N ALA A 268 -11.49 11.00 7.36
CA ALA A 268 -11.87 11.90 8.46
C ALA A 268 -12.93 12.92 8.02
N GLN A 269 -12.78 13.51 6.83
CA GLN A 269 -13.59 14.64 6.39
C GLN A 269 -14.75 14.29 5.47
N MET A 270 -14.77 13.09 4.88
CA MET A 270 -15.76 12.79 3.84
C MET A 270 -17.19 12.75 4.37
N GLY A 271 -18.11 13.24 3.52
CA GLY A 271 -19.50 13.50 3.87
C GLY A 271 -19.76 14.92 4.40
N GLY A 272 -18.71 15.64 4.80
CA GLY A 272 -18.80 16.98 5.40
C GLY A 272 -19.50 16.99 6.77
N ASP A 273 -19.71 18.19 7.31
CA ASP A 273 -20.21 18.39 8.69
C ASP A 273 -21.62 17.81 8.95
N GLY A 274 -22.37 17.51 7.89
CA GLY A 274 -23.70 16.91 7.97
C GLY A 274 -23.71 15.41 8.24
N VAL A 275 -22.56 14.71 8.18
CA VAL A 275 -22.46 13.26 8.35
C VAL A 275 -21.79 12.92 9.68
N LYS A 276 -22.54 12.29 10.59
CA LYS A 276 -22.08 11.89 11.94
C LYS A 276 -21.52 10.47 12.03
N LEU A 277 -21.06 9.91 10.91
CA LEU A 277 -20.53 8.54 10.87
C LEU A 277 -19.09 8.50 11.36
N THR A 278 -18.79 7.48 12.13
CA THR A 278 -17.42 7.09 12.46
C THR A 278 -16.66 6.66 11.21
N GLN A 279 -15.33 6.67 11.29
CA GLN A 279 -14.47 6.20 10.20
C GLN A 279 -14.72 4.71 9.88
N VAL A 280 -14.97 3.89 10.90
CA VAL A 280 -15.38 2.49 10.75
C VAL A 280 -16.68 2.38 9.94
N GLU A 281 -17.74 3.08 10.32
CA GLU A 281 -19.02 3.04 9.58
C GLU A 281 -18.89 3.55 8.15
N LYS A 282 -18.06 4.56 7.95
CA LYS A 282 -17.69 5.08 6.63
C LYS A 282 -17.03 4.01 5.76
N MET A 283 -16.06 3.27 6.29
CA MET A 283 -15.40 2.15 5.59
C MET A 283 -16.39 1.01 5.29
N LYS A 284 -17.25 0.65 6.23
CA LYS A 284 -18.28 -0.40 6.04
C LYS A 284 -19.21 -0.10 4.88
N ARG A 285 -19.57 1.18 4.64
CA ARG A 285 -20.43 1.56 3.49
C ARG A 285 -19.84 1.16 2.14
N PHE A 286 -18.53 1.21 1.96
CA PHE A 286 -17.89 0.78 0.71
C PHE A 286 -17.95 -0.74 0.54
N LEU A 287 -17.76 -1.50 1.63
CA LEU A 287 -17.85 -2.94 1.63
C LEU A 287 -19.31 -3.42 1.43
N ASP A 288 -20.28 -2.72 2.01
CA ASP A 288 -21.70 -2.96 1.76
C ASP A 288 -22.07 -2.66 0.30
N TYR A 289 -21.59 -1.54 -0.24
CA TYR A 289 -21.77 -1.19 -1.66
C TYR A 289 -21.16 -2.27 -2.57
N ALA A 290 -19.98 -2.79 -2.21
CA ALA A 290 -19.30 -3.80 -2.98
C ALA A 290 -20.14 -5.08 -3.16
N LYS A 291 -20.98 -5.42 -2.19
CA LYS A 291 -21.88 -6.58 -2.26
C LYS A 291 -23.13 -6.37 -3.12
N SER A 292 -23.51 -5.11 -3.37
CA SER A 292 -24.81 -4.79 -3.99
C SER A 292 -24.74 -4.29 -5.43
N HIS A 293 -23.54 -4.03 -5.96
CA HIS A 293 -23.35 -3.41 -7.28
C HIS A 293 -22.33 -4.17 -8.14
N GLY A 294 -22.55 -4.22 -9.45
CA GLY A 294 -21.69 -4.98 -10.38
C GLY A 294 -20.25 -4.45 -10.51
N THR A 295 -20.00 -3.20 -10.10
CA THR A 295 -18.66 -2.59 -10.00
C THR A 295 -18.04 -2.77 -8.60
N GLY A 296 -18.72 -3.48 -7.71
CA GLY A 296 -18.42 -3.54 -6.30
C GLY A 296 -17.03 -4.10 -5.97
N ASP A 297 -16.57 -5.11 -6.69
CA ASP A 297 -15.24 -5.70 -6.48
C ASP A 297 -14.11 -4.70 -6.72
N GLN A 298 -14.28 -3.77 -7.67
CA GLN A 298 -13.29 -2.72 -7.94
C GLN A 298 -13.29 -1.65 -6.83
N VAL A 299 -14.45 -1.36 -6.25
CA VAL A 299 -14.54 -0.49 -5.07
C VAL A 299 -13.90 -1.16 -3.86
N ALA A 300 -14.11 -2.47 -3.66
CA ALA A 300 -13.49 -3.21 -2.56
C ALA A 300 -11.96 -3.31 -2.70
N ASP A 301 -11.44 -3.57 -3.90
CA ASP A 301 -10.00 -3.55 -4.20
C ASP A 301 -9.38 -2.19 -3.90
N ALA A 302 -9.94 -1.13 -4.48
CA ALA A 302 -9.46 0.23 -4.26
C ALA A 302 -9.54 0.64 -2.78
N LEU A 303 -10.61 0.23 -2.07
CA LEU A 303 -10.73 0.45 -0.63
C LEU A 303 -9.63 -0.28 0.14
N GLY A 304 -9.35 -1.54 -0.18
CA GLY A 304 -8.26 -2.33 0.42
C GLY A 304 -6.92 -1.62 0.27
N ARG A 305 -6.58 -1.17 -0.94
CA ARG A 305 -5.33 -0.44 -1.22
C ARG A 305 -5.25 0.92 -0.52
N VAL A 306 -6.39 1.60 -0.35
CA VAL A 306 -6.47 2.83 0.47
C VAL A 306 -6.32 2.52 1.96
N MET A 307 -6.88 1.40 2.45
CA MET A 307 -6.72 0.96 3.83
C MET A 307 -5.25 0.64 4.14
N GLU A 308 -4.58 -0.06 3.22
CA GLU A 308 -3.15 -0.37 3.30
C GLU A 308 -2.29 0.90 3.30
N SER A 309 -2.57 1.84 2.40
CA SER A 309 -1.87 3.13 2.34
C SER A 309 -2.10 3.97 3.60
N GLY A 310 -3.35 4.08 4.07
CA GLY A 310 -3.72 4.88 5.23
C GLY A 310 -3.22 4.32 6.56
N SER A 311 -3.00 3.00 6.64
CA SER A 311 -2.36 2.33 7.77
C SER A 311 -0.83 2.30 7.67
N GLU A 312 -0.24 2.82 6.59
CA GLU A 312 1.20 2.80 6.32
C GLU A 312 1.79 1.37 6.38
N ALA A 313 0.99 0.36 6.01
CA ALA A 313 1.35 -1.04 6.19
C ALA A 313 2.65 -1.43 5.44
N THR A 314 2.92 -0.79 4.29
CA THR A 314 4.09 -1.06 3.44
C THR A 314 5.21 -0.02 3.56
N THR A 315 4.98 1.06 4.31
CA THR A 315 5.88 2.23 4.39
C THR A 315 6.49 2.40 5.78
N GLU A 316 5.77 2.02 6.84
CA GLU A 316 6.24 2.02 8.23
C GLU A 316 6.58 0.59 8.69
N LYS A 317 7.38 0.49 9.77
CA LYS A 317 7.87 -0.81 10.27
C LYS A 317 6.95 -1.35 11.38
N PRO A 318 6.76 -2.68 11.48
CA PRO A 318 6.04 -3.29 12.59
C PRO A 318 6.52 -2.79 13.96
N GLY A 319 5.56 -2.47 14.83
CA GLY A 319 5.82 -1.95 16.18
C GLY A 319 6.37 -0.50 16.23
N LYS A 320 6.48 0.19 15.09
CA LYS A 320 7.00 1.57 14.97
C LYS A 320 6.10 2.48 14.12
N HIS A 321 4.82 2.15 14.05
CA HIS A 321 3.83 2.94 13.32
C HIS A 321 3.58 4.30 14.00
N SER A 322 3.32 5.32 13.19
CA SER A 322 2.88 6.64 13.67
C SER A 322 1.49 6.56 14.32
N ALA A 323 1.20 7.50 15.22
CA ALA A 323 -0.06 7.48 15.97
C ALA A 323 -1.28 7.63 15.05
N GLU A 324 -1.14 8.38 13.96
CA GLU A 324 -2.16 8.59 12.95
C GLU A 324 -2.38 7.34 12.10
N ALA A 325 -1.31 6.67 11.65
CA ALA A 325 -1.38 5.42 10.90
C ALA A 325 -2.02 4.31 11.75
N ALA A 326 -1.56 4.15 13.00
CA ALA A 326 -2.09 3.16 13.92
C ALA A 326 -3.58 3.38 14.25
N ALA A 327 -4.02 4.63 14.43
CA ALA A 327 -5.43 4.92 14.65
C ALA A 327 -6.30 4.53 13.43
N PHE A 328 -5.81 4.81 12.22
CA PHE A 328 -6.49 4.43 11.00
C PHE A 328 -6.48 2.91 10.76
N ALA A 329 -5.38 2.23 11.09
CA ALA A 329 -5.27 0.78 11.01
C ALA A 329 -6.25 0.06 11.95
N LEU A 330 -6.43 0.56 13.18
CA LEU A 330 -7.44 0.05 14.11
C LEU A 330 -8.84 0.11 13.47
N ASP A 331 -9.21 1.27 12.89
CA ASP A 331 -10.52 1.42 12.23
C ASP A 331 -10.66 0.50 11.02
N ALA A 332 -9.60 0.35 10.21
CA ALA A 332 -9.59 -0.54 9.04
C ALA A 332 -9.76 -2.01 9.45
N ILE A 333 -9.04 -2.46 10.48
CA ILE A 333 -9.13 -3.82 11.05
C ILE A 333 -10.55 -4.09 11.57
N LEU A 334 -11.14 -3.13 12.30
CA LEU A 334 -12.51 -3.27 12.82
C LEU A 334 -13.57 -3.24 11.71
N ALA A 335 -13.37 -2.42 10.68
CA ALA A 335 -14.27 -2.36 9.53
C ALA A 335 -14.23 -3.67 8.73
N ALA A 336 -13.07 -4.09 8.27
CA ALA A 336 -12.89 -5.31 7.48
C ALA A 336 -13.23 -6.56 8.29
N GLY A 337 -12.79 -6.65 9.54
CA GLY A 337 -13.09 -7.77 10.43
C GLY A 337 -14.59 -7.95 10.67
N SER A 338 -15.39 -6.88 10.63
CA SER A 338 -16.85 -7.04 10.76
C SER A 338 -17.52 -7.80 9.61
N PHE A 339 -16.83 -7.94 8.48
CA PHE A 339 -17.23 -8.80 7.36
C PHE A 339 -16.62 -10.20 7.46
N GLY A 340 -15.48 -10.35 8.13
CA GLY A 340 -14.80 -11.64 8.33
C GLY A 340 -14.63 -12.41 7.01
N LYS A 341 -15.16 -13.64 6.97
CA LYS A 341 -15.15 -14.49 5.77
C LYS A 341 -15.95 -13.93 4.59
N ASP A 342 -16.90 -13.02 4.84
CA ASP A 342 -17.74 -12.39 3.82
C ASP A 342 -17.12 -11.10 3.25
N LEU A 343 -15.84 -10.83 3.54
CA LEU A 343 -15.10 -9.74 2.90
C LEU A 343 -14.91 -10.06 1.40
N PRO A 344 -15.18 -9.10 0.48
CA PRO A 344 -14.92 -9.29 -0.94
C PRO A 344 -13.48 -9.73 -1.23
N ASN A 345 -13.31 -10.73 -2.10
CA ASN A 345 -12.02 -11.37 -2.35
C ASN A 345 -10.94 -10.37 -2.80
N SER A 346 -11.34 -9.35 -3.57
CA SER A 346 -10.43 -8.35 -4.11
C SER A 346 -9.77 -7.45 -3.06
N ALA A 347 -10.31 -7.37 -1.84
CA ALA A 347 -9.73 -6.59 -0.75
C ALA A 347 -8.77 -7.40 0.15
N ARG A 348 -8.74 -8.74 0.02
CA ARG A 348 -8.08 -9.63 0.98
C ARG A 348 -6.55 -9.53 0.97
N ASP A 349 -5.95 -9.28 -0.20
CA ASP A 349 -4.50 -9.04 -0.33
C ASP A 349 -4.03 -7.89 0.58
N SER A 350 -4.75 -6.77 0.55
CA SER A 350 -4.45 -5.63 1.41
C SER A 350 -4.65 -5.94 2.90
N MET A 351 -5.60 -6.81 3.26
CA MET A 351 -5.79 -7.20 4.66
C MET A 351 -4.63 -8.06 5.17
N ALA A 352 -4.10 -8.97 4.34
CA ALA A 352 -2.91 -9.74 4.67
C ALA A 352 -1.67 -8.84 4.85
N SER A 353 -1.51 -7.81 4.01
CA SER A 353 -0.45 -6.80 4.14
C SER A 353 -0.56 -6.02 5.46
N ILE A 354 -1.77 -5.54 5.80
CA ILE A 354 -2.04 -4.88 7.09
C ILE A 354 -1.74 -5.83 8.26
N ALA A 355 -2.19 -7.08 8.20
CA ALA A 355 -1.95 -8.07 9.24
C ALA A 355 -0.46 -8.31 9.48
N THR A 356 0.31 -8.41 8.40
CA THR A 356 1.76 -8.56 8.42
C THR A 356 2.44 -7.36 9.08
N SER A 357 2.02 -6.15 8.73
CA SER A 357 2.60 -4.92 9.28
C SER A 357 2.23 -4.64 10.75
N TYR A 358 1.07 -5.12 11.18
CA TYR A 358 0.52 -4.93 12.53
C TYR A 358 0.56 -6.22 13.38
N ILE A 359 1.59 -7.06 13.17
CA ILE A 359 1.77 -8.31 13.89
C ILE A 359 1.86 -8.13 15.43
N HIS A 360 2.37 -6.99 15.90
CA HIS A 360 2.45 -6.68 17.33
C HIS A 360 1.06 -6.51 17.95
N GLU A 361 0.15 -5.85 17.23
CA GLU A 361 -1.22 -5.60 17.60
C GLU A 361 -2.06 -6.87 17.51
N LEU A 362 -1.84 -7.70 16.48
CA LEU A 362 -2.51 -9.00 16.35
C LEU A 362 -2.05 -10.00 17.42
N ALA A 363 -0.75 -10.10 17.68
CA ALA A 363 -0.23 -10.96 18.75
C ALA A 363 -0.74 -10.51 20.12
N SER A 364 -0.72 -9.20 20.39
CA SER A 364 -1.31 -8.64 21.61
C SER A 364 -2.83 -8.87 21.65
N GLY A 365 -3.49 -8.75 20.50
CA GLY A 365 -4.92 -8.92 20.31
C GLY A 365 -5.40 -10.35 20.54
N ALA A 366 -4.57 -11.35 20.22
CA ALA A 366 -4.89 -12.75 20.42
C ALA A 366 -4.86 -13.20 21.89
N ARG A 367 -4.27 -12.40 22.79
CA ARG A 367 -4.10 -12.78 24.19
C ARG A 367 -5.42 -12.98 24.91
N PHE A 368 -5.62 -14.16 25.47
CA PHE A 368 -6.75 -14.48 26.35
C PHE A 368 -6.38 -14.45 27.83
N ASP A 369 -5.09 -14.50 28.16
CA ASP A 369 -4.56 -14.50 29.52
C ASP A 369 -4.79 -13.18 30.29
N LYS A 370 -5.04 -12.08 29.56
CA LYS A 370 -5.26 -10.75 30.12
C LYS A 370 -6.40 -10.04 29.44
N ALA A 371 -7.31 -9.47 30.23
CA ALA A 371 -8.42 -8.65 29.76
C ALA A 371 -9.13 -9.28 28.53
N ALA A 372 -9.55 -10.54 28.63
CA ALA A 372 -10.09 -11.31 27.50
C ALA A 372 -11.35 -10.68 26.88
N TYR A 373 -12.13 -9.96 27.71
CA TYR A 373 -13.34 -9.23 27.29
C TYR A 373 -13.07 -7.73 27.02
N ARG A 374 -11.81 -7.34 26.82
CA ARG A 374 -11.45 -5.95 26.48
C ARG A 374 -12.14 -5.50 25.20
N THR A 375 -12.47 -4.22 25.15
CA THR A 375 -12.85 -3.56 23.90
C THR A 375 -11.60 -3.18 23.12
N SER A 376 -11.65 -3.31 21.79
CA SER A 376 -10.57 -2.82 20.93
C SER A 376 -10.42 -1.31 21.06
N GLY A 377 -9.20 -0.83 21.21
CA GLY A 377 -8.94 0.59 21.42
C GLY A 377 -7.47 0.95 21.54
N ARG A 378 -7.17 2.24 21.48
CA ARG A 378 -5.82 2.79 21.69
C ARG A 378 -5.36 2.76 23.14
N PRO A 379 -6.21 3.03 24.15
CA PRO A 379 -5.78 2.92 25.54
C PRO A 379 -5.32 1.50 25.86
N ARG A 380 -4.24 1.41 26.64
CA ARG A 380 -3.82 0.13 27.20
C ARG A 380 -4.94 -0.40 28.10
N PRO A 381 -5.34 -1.68 27.97
CA PRO A 381 -6.32 -2.28 28.87
C PRO A 381 -5.86 -2.20 30.32
N ASP A 382 -6.81 -2.15 31.25
CA ASP A 382 -6.52 -2.22 32.67
C ASP A 382 -5.81 -3.55 33.01
N GLU A 383 -4.88 -3.48 33.96
CA GLU A 383 -4.08 -4.64 34.41
C GLU A 383 -3.24 -5.31 33.30
N TRP A 384 -3.03 -4.64 32.18
CA TRP A 384 -2.26 -5.18 31.07
C TRP A 384 -0.77 -5.32 31.42
N LEU A 385 -0.29 -6.56 31.40
CA LEU A 385 1.13 -6.86 31.56
C LEU A 385 1.82 -6.90 30.19
N PRO A 386 2.71 -5.95 29.88
CA PRO A 386 3.42 -5.94 28.60
C PRO A 386 4.39 -7.11 28.48
N ILE A 387 4.52 -7.66 27.28
CA ILE A 387 5.54 -8.63 26.92
C ILE A 387 6.72 -7.85 26.31
N PRO A 388 7.93 -7.91 26.89
CA PRO A 388 9.07 -7.15 26.38
C PRO A 388 9.38 -7.46 24.90
N GLY A 389 9.54 -6.40 24.10
CA GLY A 389 9.71 -6.50 22.64
C GLY A 389 8.39 -6.43 21.86
N VAL A 390 7.23 -6.58 22.53
CA VAL A 390 5.91 -6.43 21.92
C VAL A 390 5.40 -5.01 22.19
N THR A 391 5.41 -4.16 21.17
CA THR A 391 5.06 -2.74 21.25
C THR A 391 3.82 -2.40 20.41
N PRO A 392 2.61 -2.84 20.82
CA PRO A 392 1.39 -2.53 20.09
C PRO A 392 1.03 -1.05 20.23
N ALA A 393 0.66 -0.40 19.12
CA ALA A 393 0.16 0.97 19.10
C ALA A 393 -1.32 1.07 19.51
N PHE A 394 -2.06 -0.03 19.41
CA PHE A 394 -3.42 -0.20 19.90
C PHE A 394 -3.65 -1.66 20.32
N TYR A 395 -4.71 -1.91 21.07
CA TYR A 395 -5.03 -3.22 21.61
C TYR A 395 -6.33 -3.71 21.00
N LEU A 396 -6.30 -4.88 20.37
CA LEU A 396 -7.50 -5.54 19.84
C LEU A 396 -8.09 -6.47 20.88
N SER A 397 -9.42 -6.65 20.85
CA SER A 397 -10.08 -7.76 21.51
C SER A 397 -9.71 -9.08 20.80
N PRO A 398 -9.71 -10.22 21.52
CA PRO A 398 -9.54 -11.52 20.89
C PRO A 398 -10.56 -11.79 19.78
N GLY A 399 -11.81 -11.35 19.97
CA GLY A 399 -12.88 -11.50 18.98
C GLY A 399 -12.68 -10.65 17.72
N ASP A 400 -12.19 -9.41 17.85
CA ASP A 400 -11.86 -8.57 16.69
C ASP A 400 -10.63 -9.09 15.96
N THR A 401 -9.64 -9.62 16.69
CA THR A 401 -8.46 -10.28 16.12
C THR A 401 -8.89 -11.48 15.29
N TYR A 402 -9.71 -12.36 15.86
CA TYR A 402 -10.26 -13.52 15.16
C TYR A 402 -11.02 -13.13 13.88
N ARG A 403 -11.95 -12.18 13.99
CA ARG A 403 -12.75 -11.67 12.87
C ARG A 403 -11.88 -11.08 11.76
N PHE A 404 -10.82 -10.36 12.11
CA PHE A 404 -9.90 -9.82 11.12
C PHE A 404 -9.07 -10.91 10.44
N LEU A 405 -8.58 -11.91 11.18
CA LEU A 405 -7.86 -13.04 10.59
C LEU A 405 -8.71 -13.80 9.55
N GLN A 406 -10.03 -13.90 9.73
CA GLN A 406 -10.94 -14.51 8.75
C GLN A 406 -10.93 -13.81 7.38
N THR A 407 -10.45 -12.57 7.30
CA THR A 407 -10.43 -11.83 6.03
C THR A 407 -9.37 -12.35 5.05
N PHE A 408 -8.36 -13.09 5.52
CA PHE A 408 -7.28 -13.59 4.66
C PHE A 408 -6.78 -15.01 5.00
N ALA A 409 -6.99 -15.50 6.23
CA ALA A 409 -6.51 -16.82 6.68
C ALA A 409 -7.02 -17.99 5.80
N GLY A 410 -8.11 -17.75 5.07
CA GLY A 410 -8.70 -18.70 4.14
C GLY A 410 -8.01 -18.87 2.79
N GLU A 411 -6.86 -18.26 2.51
CA GLU A 411 -6.14 -18.44 1.23
C GLU A 411 -4.62 -18.57 1.45
N GLU A 412 -4.00 -19.67 0.99
CA GLU A 412 -2.61 -20.03 1.38
C GLU A 412 -1.62 -18.96 0.92
N ARG A 413 -1.81 -18.52 -0.33
CA ARG A 413 -1.08 -17.40 -0.93
C ARG A 413 -1.14 -16.12 -0.09
N LEU A 414 -2.25 -15.86 0.60
CA LEU A 414 -2.42 -14.66 1.43
C LEU A 414 -1.78 -14.82 2.81
N THR A 415 -1.72 -16.05 3.33
CA THR A 415 -1.14 -16.33 4.65
C THR A 415 0.37 -16.49 4.62
N ASP A 416 1.00 -16.80 3.49
CA ASP A 416 2.43 -17.11 3.41
C ASP A 416 3.34 -16.01 4.00
N ASP A 417 3.10 -14.75 3.65
CA ASP A 417 3.92 -13.62 4.14
C ASP A 417 3.61 -13.30 5.61
N PHE A 418 2.36 -13.48 6.01
CA PHE A 418 1.94 -13.36 7.41
C PHE A 418 2.62 -14.44 8.28
N ASP A 419 2.60 -15.70 7.84
CA ASP A 419 3.18 -16.85 8.52
C ASP A 419 4.68 -16.68 8.72
N LYS A 420 5.41 -16.26 7.67
CA LYS A 420 6.85 -15.95 7.77
C LYS A 420 7.12 -14.85 8.77
N THR A 421 6.30 -13.80 8.77
CA THR A 421 6.44 -12.67 9.68
C THR A 421 6.13 -13.06 11.11
N ALA A 422 5.06 -13.83 11.34
CA ALA A 422 4.70 -14.36 12.64
C ALA A 422 5.77 -15.31 13.19
N ALA A 423 6.37 -16.12 12.32
CA ALA A 423 7.48 -17.00 12.64
C ALA A 423 8.73 -16.25 13.11
N LEU A 424 9.17 -15.23 12.36
CA LEU A 424 10.31 -14.37 12.71
C LEU A 424 10.03 -13.62 14.01
N PHE A 425 8.85 -13.02 14.11
CA PHE A 425 8.43 -12.27 15.28
C PHE A 425 8.38 -13.16 16.54
N ARG A 426 7.86 -14.39 16.41
CA ARG A 426 7.88 -15.39 17.48
C ARG A 426 9.30 -15.71 17.94
N TYR A 427 10.20 -16.00 17.01
CA TYR A 427 11.58 -16.33 17.34
C TYR A 427 12.28 -15.20 18.12
N ASP A 428 12.14 -13.96 17.65
CA ASP A 428 12.75 -12.79 18.29
C ASP A 428 12.21 -12.55 19.70
N ILE A 429 10.88 -12.60 19.87
CA ILE A 429 10.25 -12.37 21.16
C ILE A 429 10.56 -13.49 22.16
N LEU A 430 10.53 -14.76 21.74
CA LEU A 430 10.86 -15.89 22.63
C LEU A 430 12.34 -15.88 23.01
N THR A 431 13.24 -15.53 22.09
CA THR A 431 14.68 -15.37 22.38
C THR A 431 14.91 -14.27 23.43
N ASN A 432 14.25 -13.11 23.26
CA ASN A 432 14.34 -12.03 24.24
C ASN A 432 13.74 -12.42 25.59
N ALA A 433 12.60 -13.11 25.59
CA ALA A 433 11.94 -13.59 26.79
C ALA A 433 12.81 -14.61 27.55
N ALA A 434 13.49 -15.52 26.84
CA ALA A 434 14.44 -16.47 27.43
C ALA A 434 15.63 -15.75 28.09
N ARG A 435 16.17 -14.69 27.48
CA ARG A 435 17.23 -13.86 28.08
C ARG A 435 16.78 -13.15 29.36
N LEU A 436 15.52 -12.72 29.40
CA LEU A 436 14.97 -12.11 30.61
C LEU A 436 14.78 -13.15 31.72
N GLU A 437 14.36 -14.36 31.36
CA GLU A 437 14.22 -15.48 32.28
C GLU A 437 15.58 -15.88 32.88
N ALA A 438 16.64 -15.93 32.06
CA ALA A 438 18.02 -16.21 32.49
C ALA A 438 18.56 -15.17 33.49
N ASN A 439 18.10 -13.91 33.39
CA ASN A 439 18.47 -12.83 34.32
C ASN A 439 17.61 -12.79 35.60
N GLY A 440 16.86 -13.85 35.89
CA GLY A 440 16.07 -13.99 37.12
C GLY A 440 14.71 -13.28 37.11
N LYS A 441 14.23 -12.79 35.94
CA LYS A 441 12.88 -12.25 35.81
C LYS A 441 11.93 -13.35 35.37
N SER A 442 11.09 -13.83 36.29
CA SER A 442 10.27 -15.02 36.06
C SER A 442 9.04 -14.78 35.18
N GLY A 443 8.70 -15.77 34.35
CA GLY A 443 7.43 -15.87 33.64
C GLY A 443 7.31 -15.01 32.39
N HIS A 444 8.43 -14.53 31.82
CA HIS A 444 8.41 -13.81 30.54
C HIS A 444 8.28 -14.78 29.38
N LEU A 445 9.02 -15.88 29.41
CA LEU A 445 8.99 -16.88 28.35
C LEU A 445 7.63 -17.57 28.27
N GLU A 446 7.02 -17.88 29.42
CA GLU A 446 5.69 -18.47 29.52
C GLU A 446 4.61 -17.59 28.86
N ARG A 447 4.56 -16.29 29.21
CA ARG A 447 3.60 -15.34 28.64
C ARG A 447 3.78 -15.13 27.14
N ALA A 448 5.03 -15.06 26.68
CA ALA A 448 5.33 -14.95 25.25
C ALA A 448 4.87 -16.21 24.49
N SER A 449 5.19 -17.38 25.03
CA SER A 449 4.73 -18.68 24.53
C SER A 449 3.21 -18.75 24.42
N GLN A 450 2.50 -18.31 25.46
CA GLN A 450 1.03 -18.29 25.48
C GLN A 450 0.43 -17.36 24.42
N MET A 451 0.97 -16.14 24.30
CA MET A 451 0.52 -15.17 23.30
C MET A 451 0.61 -15.74 21.88
N PHE A 452 1.69 -16.42 21.55
CA PHE A 452 1.88 -16.99 20.20
C PHE A 452 1.01 -18.21 19.94
N GLY A 453 0.83 -19.11 20.91
CA GLY A 453 -0.07 -20.25 20.72
C GLY A 453 -1.54 -19.82 20.67
N ASP A 454 -1.95 -18.79 21.42
CA ASP A 454 -3.26 -18.15 21.26
C ASP A 454 -3.43 -17.56 19.85
N LEU A 455 -2.43 -16.81 19.32
CA LEU A 455 -2.47 -16.25 17.96
C LEU A 455 -2.55 -17.34 16.88
N GLY A 456 -1.67 -18.34 16.94
CA GLY A 456 -1.68 -19.44 15.97
C GLY A 456 -2.96 -20.26 16.03
N GLY A 457 -3.55 -20.39 17.22
CA GLY A 457 -4.86 -20.98 17.42
C GLY A 457 -6.00 -20.19 16.76
N LEU A 458 -6.00 -18.86 16.90
CA LEU A 458 -6.97 -17.99 16.24
C LEU A 458 -6.84 -17.99 14.72
N GLU A 459 -5.62 -17.93 14.20
CA GLU A 459 -5.38 -17.98 12.76
C GLU A 459 -5.89 -19.28 12.14
N PHE A 460 -5.61 -20.42 12.77
CA PHE A 460 -6.13 -21.70 12.30
C PHE A 460 -7.66 -21.77 12.39
N LYS A 461 -8.26 -21.30 13.49
CA LYS A 461 -9.72 -21.25 13.59
C LYS A 461 -10.33 -20.36 12.52
N ALA A 462 -9.68 -19.25 12.17
CA ALA A 462 -10.11 -18.39 11.07
C ALA A 462 -10.00 -19.13 9.71
N ALA A 463 -8.90 -19.86 9.47
CA ALA A 463 -8.73 -20.67 8.26
C ALA A 463 -9.80 -21.78 8.16
N LEU A 464 -10.12 -22.46 9.28
CA LEU A 464 -11.21 -23.46 9.35
C LEU A 464 -12.55 -22.86 8.92
N GLU A 465 -12.87 -21.66 9.42
CA GLU A 465 -14.15 -21.02 9.18
C GLU A 465 -14.31 -20.51 7.73
N VAL A 466 -13.20 -20.20 7.06
CA VAL A 466 -13.22 -19.70 5.68
C VAL A 466 -13.11 -20.82 4.63
N ARG A 467 -12.17 -21.77 4.79
CA ARG A 467 -11.96 -22.89 3.83
C ARG A 467 -12.84 -24.10 4.11
N GLY A 468 -13.40 -24.22 5.31
CA GLY A 468 -13.99 -25.46 5.80
C GLY A 468 -12.96 -26.39 6.44
N GLU A 469 -13.47 -27.32 7.26
CA GLU A 469 -12.63 -28.11 8.19
C GLU A 469 -11.62 -29.02 7.49
N LYS A 470 -12.02 -29.68 6.40
CA LYS A 470 -11.18 -30.65 5.69
C LYS A 470 -9.96 -30.00 5.06
N ASP A 471 -10.15 -28.90 4.34
CA ASP A 471 -9.10 -28.26 3.56
C ASP A 471 -8.06 -27.56 4.44
N ALA A 472 -8.51 -26.86 5.50
CA ALA A 472 -7.60 -26.24 6.46
C ALA A 472 -6.79 -27.28 7.26
N THR A 473 -7.42 -28.42 7.61
CA THR A 473 -6.73 -29.52 8.30
C THR A 473 -5.72 -30.22 7.38
N ASP A 474 -6.09 -30.46 6.12
CA ASP A 474 -5.20 -31.09 5.14
C ASP A 474 -4.00 -30.18 4.80
N SER A 475 -4.18 -28.86 4.76
CA SER A 475 -3.07 -27.90 4.67
C SER A 475 -2.14 -28.01 5.86
N LEU A 476 -2.67 -27.94 7.09
CA LEU A 476 -1.84 -28.03 8.30
C LEU A 476 -1.08 -29.35 8.39
N ILE A 477 -1.71 -30.48 8.06
CA ILE A 477 -1.06 -31.80 8.01
C ILE A 477 0.04 -31.81 6.94
N ARG A 478 -0.26 -31.29 5.76
CA ARG A 478 0.71 -31.22 4.66
C ARG A 478 1.90 -30.35 5.03
N ASP A 479 1.68 -29.21 5.65
CA ASP A 479 2.75 -28.27 6.01
C ASP A 479 3.57 -28.84 7.17
N LEU A 480 2.94 -29.49 8.13
CA LEU A 480 3.63 -30.27 9.17
C LEU A 480 4.45 -31.40 8.55
N THR A 481 3.90 -32.14 7.58
CA THR A 481 4.59 -33.22 6.88
C THR A 481 5.75 -32.70 6.03
N LYS A 482 5.55 -31.63 5.25
CA LYS A 482 6.59 -30.96 4.45
C LYS A 482 7.71 -30.44 5.34
N ASN A 483 7.39 -29.79 6.44
CA ASN A 483 8.40 -29.25 7.36
C ASN A 483 9.11 -30.36 8.16
N THR A 484 8.44 -31.51 8.34
CA THR A 484 9.05 -32.69 8.97
C THR A 484 9.82 -33.56 7.98
N MET A 485 9.46 -33.59 6.68
CA MET A 485 10.02 -34.46 5.63
C MET A 485 10.96 -33.76 4.64
N GLY A 486 10.85 -32.45 4.42
CA GLY A 486 11.45 -31.66 3.34
C GLY A 486 12.96 -31.42 3.42
N LEU A 487 13.69 -32.19 4.21
CA LEU A 487 15.13 -32.10 4.34
C LEU A 487 15.81 -32.97 3.27
N GLY A 488 15.71 -32.52 2.01
CA GLY A 488 16.54 -32.98 0.90
C GLY A 488 17.98 -32.46 1.06
N ILE A 489 18.95 -33.34 0.80
CA ILE A 489 20.29 -33.34 1.41
C ILE A 489 21.24 -32.19 1.00
N ASP A 490 20.96 -31.36 -0.02
CA ASP A 490 22.07 -30.61 -0.64
C ASP A 490 22.05 -29.07 -0.66
N GLN A 491 21.01 -28.35 -0.23
CA GLN A 491 21.09 -26.87 -0.20
C GLN A 491 20.20 -26.26 0.89
N ILE A 492 20.75 -25.98 2.08
CA ILE A 492 20.02 -25.22 3.11
C ILE A 492 20.95 -24.20 3.81
N PRO A 493 20.73 -22.89 3.61
CA PRO A 493 21.16 -21.87 4.56
C PRO A 493 20.25 -21.94 5.80
N ILE A 494 20.86 -22.11 6.98
CA ILE A 494 20.24 -22.44 8.29
C ILE A 494 19.31 -21.33 8.84
N ALA A 495 18.95 -20.29 8.07
CA ALA A 495 18.19 -19.16 8.60
C ALA A 495 16.68 -19.14 8.24
N GLY A 496 16.22 -19.84 7.21
CA GLY A 496 14.84 -19.69 6.71
C GLY A 496 13.85 -20.76 7.19
N THR A 497 14.17 -22.03 6.95
CA THR A 497 13.25 -23.17 7.15
C THR A 497 12.97 -23.50 8.62
N LEU A 498 13.94 -23.25 9.52
CA LEU A 498 13.76 -23.43 10.97
C LEU A 498 12.69 -22.47 11.54
N ILE A 499 12.64 -21.25 10.98
CA ILE A 499 11.75 -20.20 11.47
C ILE A 499 10.30 -20.53 11.05
N GLU A 500 10.06 -20.78 9.76
CA GLU A 500 8.73 -21.17 9.24
C GLU A 500 8.15 -22.39 9.97
N THR A 501 8.98 -23.40 10.24
CA THR A 501 8.53 -24.59 10.95
C THR A 501 8.07 -24.29 12.39
N GLY A 502 8.73 -23.35 13.07
CA GLY A 502 8.32 -22.91 14.41
C GLY A 502 6.91 -22.35 14.47
N TRP A 503 6.46 -21.67 13.41
CA TRP A 503 5.09 -21.13 13.33
C TRP A 503 4.06 -22.23 13.04
N THR A 504 4.33 -23.13 12.09
CA THR A 504 3.45 -24.29 11.84
C THR A 504 3.19 -25.08 13.12
N LEU A 505 4.24 -25.35 13.92
CA LEU A 505 4.10 -26.04 15.20
C LEU A 505 3.24 -25.25 16.18
N THR A 506 3.48 -23.94 16.29
CA THR A 506 2.70 -23.06 17.16
C THR A 506 1.20 -23.13 16.82
N LYS A 507 0.85 -23.10 15.53
CA LYS A 507 -0.51 -23.33 15.06
C LYS A 507 -1.02 -24.70 15.49
N THR A 508 -0.30 -25.79 15.19
CA THR A 508 -0.69 -27.16 15.57
C THR A 508 -0.98 -27.30 17.07
N TYR A 509 -0.14 -26.73 17.92
CA TYR A 509 -0.35 -26.76 19.37
C TYR A 509 -1.56 -25.95 19.81
N GLY A 510 -1.66 -24.71 19.30
CA GLY A 510 -2.79 -23.83 19.54
C GLY A 510 -4.10 -24.57 19.30
N VAL A 511 -4.22 -25.17 18.12
CA VAL A 511 -5.37 -25.96 17.68
C VAL A 511 -5.63 -27.15 18.59
N SER A 512 -4.61 -27.95 18.88
CA SER A 512 -4.75 -29.19 19.65
C SER A 512 -5.24 -28.98 21.08
N LYS A 513 -5.06 -27.78 21.62
CA LYS A 513 -5.57 -27.36 22.93
C LYS A 513 -6.94 -26.70 22.81
N LEU A 514 -7.16 -25.88 21.78
CA LEU A 514 -8.40 -25.11 21.62
C LEU A 514 -9.60 -25.94 21.16
N LEU A 515 -9.35 -27.00 20.40
CA LEU A 515 -10.39 -27.81 19.76
C LEU A 515 -10.27 -29.27 20.24
N ASP A 516 -10.83 -29.55 21.42
CA ASP A 516 -10.72 -30.85 22.13
C ASP A 516 -11.16 -32.10 21.32
N ASN A 517 -11.84 -31.93 20.17
CA ASN A 517 -12.28 -33.01 19.27
C ASN A 517 -11.75 -32.92 17.83
N TRP A 518 -10.82 -31.99 17.54
CA TRP A 518 -10.36 -31.76 16.17
C TRP A 518 -9.75 -33.01 15.51
N ALA A 519 -9.12 -33.89 16.29
CA ALA A 519 -8.61 -35.17 15.79
C ALA A 519 -9.69 -36.26 15.69
N ALA A 520 -10.75 -36.23 16.51
CA ALA A 520 -11.69 -37.35 16.64
C ALA A 520 -12.62 -37.54 15.42
N GLY A 521 -12.78 -36.52 14.58
CA GLY A 521 -13.65 -36.58 13.39
C GLY A 521 -13.04 -37.22 12.13
N PHE A 522 -11.77 -37.65 12.16
CA PHE A 522 -11.04 -38.04 10.95
C PHE A 522 -10.28 -39.38 11.11
N GLU A 523 -10.99 -40.51 11.24
CA GLU A 523 -10.47 -41.86 11.56
C GLU A 523 -9.10 -42.24 10.94
N THR A 524 -8.90 -42.07 9.63
CA THR A 524 -7.63 -42.43 8.97
C THR A 524 -6.51 -41.38 9.12
N ARG A 525 -6.88 -40.15 9.48
CA ARG A 525 -5.97 -39.02 9.69
C ARG A 525 -5.53 -38.93 11.15
N VAL A 526 -6.28 -39.50 12.08
CA VAL A 526 -6.00 -39.50 13.53
C VAL A 526 -4.64 -40.11 13.85
N GLN A 527 -4.25 -41.22 13.23
CA GLN A 527 -2.96 -41.85 13.53
C GLN A 527 -1.78 -40.99 13.07
N ALA A 528 -1.77 -40.55 11.81
CA ALA A 528 -0.72 -39.65 11.28
C ALA A 528 -0.65 -38.34 12.09
N LEU A 529 -1.81 -37.80 12.48
CA LEU A 529 -1.90 -36.59 13.29
C LEU A 529 -1.48 -36.81 14.74
N THR A 530 -1.74 -37.99 15.33
CA THR A 530 -1.35 -38.34 16.71
C THR A 530 0.15 -38.55 16.81
N GLU A 531 0.76 -39.24 15.84
CA GLU A 531 2.21 -39.39 15.75
C GLU A 531 2.90 -38.05 15.49
N ALA A 532 2.37 -37.25 14.56
CA ALA A 532 2.88 -35.91 14.29
C ALA A 532 2.70 -34.99 15.51
N ARG A 533 1.60 -35.10 16.26
CA ARG A 533 1.35 -34.37 17.52
C ARG A 533 2.29 -34.77 18.64
N ALA A 534 2.59 -36.06 18.80
CA ALA A 534 3.55 -36.53 19.79
C ALA A 534 4.95 -35.99 19.49
N ASN A 535 5.37 -36.04 18.22
CA ASN A 535 6.63 -35.44 17.77
C ASN A 535 6.65 -33.91 17.90
N THR A 536 5.52 -33.25 17.69
CA THR A 536 5.35 -31.80 17.87
C THR A 536 5.49 -31.42 19.35
N THR A 537 4.81 -32.17 20.24
CA THR A 537 4.88 -32.07 21.73
C THR A 537 6.33 -32.06 22.21
N LEU A 538 7.06 -33.03 21.67
CA LEU A 538 8.45 -33.28 21.98
C LEU A 538 9.36 -32.18 21.41
N ARG A 539 9.17 -31.79 20.15
CA ARG A 539 9.97 -30.75 19.47
C ARG A 539 9.96 -29.42 20.21
N GLN A 540 8.79 -28.95 20.65
CA GLN A 540 8.72 -27.66 21.34
C GLN A 540 9.47 -27.67 22.68
N LYS A 541 9.49 -28.81 23.38
CA LYS A 541 10.30 -28.98 24.60
C LYS A 541 11.76 -28.65 24.31
N TYR A 542 12.30 -29.24 23.24
CA TYR A 542 13.69 -29.02 22.82
C TYR A 542 13.95 -27.62 22.26
N ASP A 543 12.98 -27.00 21.58
CA ASP A 543 13.11 -25.61 21.13
C ASP A 543 13.19 -24.65 22.33
N MET A 544 12.39 -24.87 23.39
CA MET A 544 12.48 -24.08 24.62
C MET A 544 13.80 -24.32 25.36
N ALA A 545 14.27 -25.58 25.39
CA ALA A 545 15.56 -25.93 25.98
C ALA A 545 16.72 -25.24 25.26
N TYR A 546 16.71 -25.26 23.92
CA TYR A 546 17.66 -24.53 23.08
C TYR A 546 17.66 -23.03 23.39
N LEU A 547 16.48 -22.39 23.40
CA LEU A 547 16.37 -20.95 23.64
C LEU A 547 16.84 -20.55 25.05
N LEU A 548 16.46 -21.30 26.08
CA LEU A 548 16.88 -21.04 27.46
C LEU A 548 18.39 -21.23 27.63
N TYR A 549 18.96 -22.30 27.07
CA TYR A 549 20.40 -22.55 27.15
C TYR A 549 21.19 -21.48 26.37
N ASP A 550 20.80 -21.14 25.14
CA ASP A 550 21.46 -20.09 24.34
C ASP A 550 21.34 -18.71 24.98
N ALA A 551 20.26 -18.47 25.74
CA ALA A 551 20.06 -17.26 26.53
C ALA A 551 20.89 -17.22 27.82
N GLY A 552 21.63 -18.28 28.16
CA GLY A 552 22.45 -18.36 29.36
C GLY A 552 21.66 -18.70 30.63
N TYR A 553 20.48 -19.34 30.51
CA TYR A 553 19.75 -19.81 31.68
C TYR A 553 20.62 -20.80 32.47
N PRO A 554 20.66 -20.70 33.82
CA PRO A 554 21.54 -21.55 34.64
C PRO A 554 21.35 -23.05 34.38
N ALA A 555 22.41 -23.70 33.88
CA ALA A 555 22.45 -25.13 33.61
C ALA A 555 23.90 -25.66 33.66
N SER A 556 24.05 -26.95 33.94
CA SER A 556 25.31 -27.68 33.81
C SER A 556 25.74 -27.78 32.35
N LYS A 557 27.05 -27.92 32.11
CA LYS A 557 27.59 -28.05 30.75
C LYS A 557 26.98 -29.27 30.04
N PRO A 558 26.38 -29.10 28.85
CA PRO A 558 25.80 -30.22 28.11
C PRO A 558 26.89 -31.19 27.63
N PRO A 559 26.58 -32.49 27.56
CA PRO A 559 27.45 -33.48 26.92
C PRO A 559 27.86 -33.06 25.50
N ALA A 560 29.08 -33.44 25.09
CA ALA A 560 29.65 -33.03 23.80
C ALA A 560 28.80 -33.46 22.59
N GLU A 561 28.13 -34.61 22.69
CA GLU A 561 27.21 -35.14 21.66
C GLU A 561 25.96 -34.27 21.44
N LEU A 562 25.58 -33.45 22.42
CA LEU A 562 24.47 -32.48 22.31
C LEU A 562 24.92 -31.16 21.69
N ILE A 563 26.21 -30.95 21.49
CA ILE A 563 26.74 -29.73 20.88
C ILE A 563 26.86 -29.94 19.37
N SER A 564 26.27 -29.01 18.62
CA SER A 564 26.36 -28.97 17.17
C SER A 564 27.80 -28.69 16.75
N THR A 565 28.38 -29.57 15.96
CA THR A 565 29.72 -29.36 15.39
C THR A 565 29.74 -28.19 14.39
N LYS A 566 28.58 -27.80 13.86
CA LYS A 566 28.42 -26.70 12.90
C LYS A 566 28.37 -25.34 13.58
N THR A 567 27.61 -25.23 14.67
CA THR A 567 27.31 -23.93 15.30
C THR A 567 28.01 -23.74 16.65
N GLY A 568 28.55 -24.80 17.25
CA GLY A 568 29.08 -24.78 18.61
C GLY A 568 28.02 -24.59 19.70
N ARG A 569 26.74 -24.57 19.33
CA ARG A 569 25.59 -24.40 20.23
C ARG A 569 24.94 -25.75 20.50
N LEU A 570 23.98 -25.77 21.43
CA LEU A 570 23.12 -26.94 21.65
C LEU A 570 22.43 -27.33 20.34
N LYS A 571 22.42 -28.60 19.97
CA LYS A 571 21.72 -29.09 18.77
C LYS A 571 20.22 -28.83 18.90
N THR A 572 19.59 -28.43 17.80
CA THR A 572 18.13 -28.32 17.70
C THR A 572 17.49 -29.69 17.51
N PHE A 573 16.18 -29.80 17.74
CA PHE A 573 15.44 -31.03 17.44
C PHE A 573 15.59 -31.45 15.97
N ASP A 574 15.61 -30.48 15.05
CA ASP A 574 15.75 -30.74 13.62
C ASP A 574 17.13 -31.30 13.28
N GLU A 575 18.19 -30.84 13.95
CA GLU A 575 19.51 -31.45 13.80
C GLU A 575 19.49 -32.93 14.24
N PHE A 576 18.88 -33.25 15.38
CA PHE A 576 18.73 -34.65 15.81
C PHE A 576 17.88 -35.47 14.85
N MET A 577 16.81 -34.90 14.30
CA MET A 577 15.96 -35.57 13.33
C MET A 577 16.71 -35.85 12.02
N ILE A 578 17.53 -34.92 11.54
CA ILE A 578 18.38 -35.10 10.36
C ILE A 578 19.38 -36.23 10.61
N GLU A 579 20.11 -36.18 11.73
CA GLU A 579 21.07 -37.22 12.10
C GLU A 579 20.41 -38.59 12.24
N ALA A 580 19.21 -38.63 12.83
CA ALA A 580 18.45 -39.87 13.01
C ALA A 580 18.00 -40.49 11.68
N LYS A 581 17.54 -39.67 10.73
CA LYS A 581 17.15 -40.13 9.39
C LYS A 581 18.35 -40.65 8.60
N GLN A 582 19.48 -39.96 8.65
CA GLN A 582 20.71 -40.39 8.00
C GLN A 582 21.19 -41.74 8.57
N GLU A 583 21.22 -41.87 9.90
CA GLU A 583 21.63 -43.12 10.55
C GLU A 583 20.62 -44.26 10.33
N ALA A 584 19.33 -43.97 10.24
CA ALA A 584 18.30 -44.96 9.89
C ALA A 584 18.53 -45.58 8.51
N ILE A 585 18.90 -44.76 7.51
CA ILE A 585 19.26 -45.24 6.16
C ILE A 585 20.43 -46.22 6.23
N HIS A 586 21.43 -45.94 7.06
CA HIS A 586 22.63 -46.79 7.18
C HIS A 586 22.43 -48.05 8.03
N THR A 587 21.52 -48.01 9.01
CA THR A 587 21.35 -49.09 10.00
C THR A 587 20.13 -49.99 9.74
N GLY A 588 19.23 -49.60 8.82
CA GLY A 588 17.98 -50.31 8.56
C GLY A 588 16.95 -50.23 9.70
N LYS A 589 17.22 -49.42 10.74
CA LYS A 589 16.28 -49.14 11.83
C LYS A 589 15.29 -48.06 11.42
N SER A 590 14.15 -47.97 12.10
CA SER A 590 13.25 -46.82 11.92
C SER A 590 13.91 -45.55 12.46
N TRP A 591 13.72 -44.43 11.76
CA TRP A 591 14.33 -43.15 12.16
C TRP A 591 13.78 -42.64 13.49
N GLU A 592 12.55 -42.99 13.85
CA GLU A 592 11.93 -42.68 15.15
C GLU A 592 12.66 -43.38 16.30
N SER A 593 13.08 -44.64 16.10
CA SER A 593 13.84 -45.40 17.09
C SER A 593 15.23 -44.81 17.30
N VAL A 594 15.89 -44.42 16.19
CA VAL A 594 17.19 -43.74 16.23
C VAL A 594 17.06 -42.37 16.90
N LEU A 595 16.04 -41.60 16.55
CA LEU A 595 15.78 -40.29 17.15
C LEU A 595 15.57 -40.39 18.66
N ARG A 596 14.74 -41.32 19.14
CA ARG A 596 14.53 -41.55 20.58
C ARG A 596 15.84 -41.88 21.30
N THR A 597 16.71 -42.66 20.64
CA THR A 597 18.04 -42.99 21.18
C THR A 597 18.92 -41.74 21.27
N LYS A 598 18.95 -40.91 20.22
CA LYS A 598 19.73 -39.66 20.19
C LYS A 598 19.22 -38.58 21.14
N LEU A 599 17.93 -38.59 21.46
CA LEU A 599 17.32 -37.66 22.41
C LEU A 599 17.51 -38.07 23.88
N THR A 600 17.82 -39.34 24.15
CA THR A 600 18.02 -39.85 25.53
C THR A 600 19.10 -39.09 26.32
N PRO A 601 20.28 -38.76 25.77
CA PRO A 601 21.27 -37.94 26.46
C PRO A 601 20.80 -36.51 26.71
N TYR A 602 19.93 -35.98 25.84
CA TYR A 602 19.35 -34.65 25.99
C TYR A 602 18.37 -34.64 27.17
N GLU A 603 17.44 -35.59 27.24
CA GLU A 603 16.52 -35.75 28.37
C GLU A 603 17.28 -35.90 29.69
N ARG A 604 18.30 -36.77 29.74
CA ARG A 604 19.14 -36.93 30.94
C ARG A 604 19.82 -35.64 31.37
N TRP A 605 20.28 -34.84 30.40
CA TRP A 605 20.87 -33.54 30.69
C TRP A 605 19.82 -32.56 31.23
N MET A 606 18.63 -32.48 30.63
CA MET A 606 17.53 -31.65 31.16
C MET A 606 17.14 -32.08 32.57
N ASP A 607 16.92 -33.37 32.81
CA ASP A 607 16.55 -33.93 34.12
C ASP A 607 17.61 -33.63 35.20
N SER A 608 18.89 -33.60 34.81
CA SER A 608 20.00 -33.22 35.72
C SER A 608 20.02 -31.74 36.08
N ASN A 609 19.21 -30.91 35.39
CA ASN A 609 19.08 -29.47 35.56
C ASN A 609 17.65 -29.10 35.95
N GLU A 610 17.24 -29.46 37.17
CA GLU A 610 15.86 -29.34 37.64
C GLU A 610 15.20 -27.97 37.40
N ALA A 611 15.92 -26.86 37.61
CA ALA A 611 15.39 -25.51 37.37
C ALA A 611 15.14 -25.23 35.88
N LEU A 612 16.07 -25.65 35.02
CA LEU A 612 15.94 -25.53 33.57
C LEU A 612 14.77 -26.38 33.07
N ASP A 613 14.70 -27.65 33.48
CA ASP A 613 13.64 -28.57 33.05
C ASP A 613 12.24 -28.10 33.51
N LYS A 614 12.11 -27.65 34.77
CA LYS A 614 10.86 -27.03 35.24
C LYS A 614 10.45 -25.82 34.39
N GLN A 615 11.40 -24.98 33.98
CA GLN A 615 11.11 -23.81 33.16
C GLN A 615 10.73 -24.17 31.72
N ILE A 616 11.40 -25.17 31.15
CA ILE A 616 11.08 -25.75 29.84
C ILE A 616 9.65 -26.30 29.86
N GLU A 617 9.32 -27.15 30.84
CA GLU A 617 8.01 -27.78 30.98
C GLU A 617 6.90 -26.76 31.18
N ARG A 618 7.12 -25.70 31.99
CA ARG A 618 6.15 -24.61 32.14
C ARG A 618 5.91 -23.88 30.82
N SER A 619 6.99 -23.45 30.16
CA SER A 619 6.91 -22.63 28.95
C SER A 619 6.39 -23.42 27.74
N SER A 620 6.66 -24.73 27.69
CA SER A 620 6.18 -25.61 26.63
C SER A 620 4.68 -25.90 26.77
N ARG A 621 4.17 -26.02 28.01
CA ARG A 621 2.75 -26.28 28.29
C ARG A 621 1.86 -25.05 28.20
N ALA A 622 2.42 -23.85 28.42
CA ALA A 622 1.66 -22.60 28.48
C ALA A 622 1.20 -22.04 27.12
N GLN A 623 1.20 -22.82 26.03
CA GLN A 623 0.93 -22.31 24.68
C GLN A 623 -0.47 -21.71 24.48
N THR A 624 -1.48 -22.15 25.23
CA THR A 624 -2.84 -21.58 25.11
C THR A 624 -3.48 -21.45 26.47
N SER A 625 -4.32 -20.44 26.67
CA SER A 625 -5.16 -20.36 27.89
C SER A 625 -6.38 -21.30 27.83
N GLU A 626 -6.88 -21.76 28.98
CA GLU A 626 -8.17 -22.48 29.05
C GLU A 626 -9.34 -21.58 28.64
N LEU A 627 -9.28 -20.29 28.97
CA LEU A 627 -10.27 -19.29 28.59
C LEU A 627 -10.38 -19.12 27.07
N ALA A 628 -9.27 -19.28 26.35
CA ALA A 628 -9.27 -19.26 24.88
C ALA A 628 -10.14 -20.40 24.32
N LYS A 629 -10.14 -21.58 24.94
CA LYS A 629 -10.98 -22.72 24.52
C LYS A 629 -12.45 -22.40 24.68
N GLU A 630 -12.83 -21.81 25.81
CA GLU A 630 -14.22 -21.44 26.11
C GLU A 630 -14.74 -20.39 25.13
N LEU A 631 -13.96 -19.32 24.90
CA LEU A 631 -14.39 -18.21 24.04
C LEU A 631 -14.42 -18.61 22.56
N ILE A 632 -13.43 -19.36 22.08
CA ILE A 632 -13.40 -19.81 20.69
C ILE A 632 -14.57 -20.76 20.38
N ARG A 633 -15.02 -21.58 21.34
CA ARG A 633 -16.23 -22.40 21.20
C ARG A 633 -17.50 -21.58 21.01
N THR A 634 -17.55 -20.37 21.56
CA THR A 634 -18.74 -19.50 21.43
C THR A 634 -18.77 -18.69 20.14
N TRP A 635 -17.68 -18.67 19.37
CA TRP A 635 -17.59 -17.95 18.09
C TRP A 635 -17.74 -18.85 16.85
N GLY A 636 -17.82 -20.17 17.05
CA GLY A 636 -18.31 -21.12 16.05
C GLY A 636 -19.78 -21.40 16.30
#